data_AF-A0A0Q7PV70-F1
#
_entry.id   AF-A0A0Q7PV70-F1
#
_cell.length_a   1.000
_cell.length_b   1.000
_cell.length_c   1.000
_cell.angle_alpha   90.00
_cell.angle_beta   90.00
_cell.angle_gamma   90.00
#
_symmetry.space_group_name_H-M   'P 1'
#
loop_
_entity.id
_entity.type
_entity.pdbx_description
1 polymer ?
#
loop_
_entity_poly.entity_id
_entity_poly.type
_entity_poly.pdbx_seq_one_letter_code
_entity_poly.pdbx_strand_id
1 'polypeptide(L)'
;MPATLLRPARPVILADYDVDVDLRNRVLARGPRPVGFDVRLAHAPGAAASPISDVTVEASYDDGRTWRAARATGRAGGRWHVELPRGTGHVSLRLHAADTAGSTLDQTIVRAWYVAR
;
A
#
# COMPACT_ATOMS: atom_id res chain seq x y z
N MET A 1 -13.56 35.40 -25.75
CA MET A 1 -13.67 34.52 -24.55
C MET A 1 -12.52 33.53 -24.62
N PRO A 2 -11.55 33.50 -23.69
CA PRO A 2 -10.55 32.44 -23.69
C PRO A 2 -11.23 31.13 -23.27
N ALA A 3 -11.00 30.06 -24.01
CA ALA A 3 -11.43 28.73 -23.61
C ALA A 3 -10.57 28.28 -22.42
N THR A 4 -11.18 28.20 -21.24
CA THR A 4 -10.56 27.50 -20.11
C THR A 4 -10.44 26.03 -20.49
N LEU A 5 -9.24 25.56 -20.81
CA LEU A 5 -8.96 24.14 -20.93
C LEU A 5 -9.11 23.53 -19.54
N LEU A 6 -10.22 22.83 -19.28
CA LEU A 6 -10.30 21.93 -18.15
C LEU A 6 -9.23 20.86 -18.36
N ARG A 7 -8.19 20.85 -17.52
CA ARG A 7 -7.31 19.69 -17.44
C ARG A 7 -8.18 18.53 -16.96
N PRO A 8 -8.26 17.42 -17.71
CA PRO A 8 -8.98 16.26 -17.23
C PRO A 8 -8.35 15.83 -15.89
N ALA A 9 -9.20 15.63 -14.88
CA ALA A 9 -8.74 15.18 -13.57
C ALA A 9 -8.14 13.77 -13.71
N ARG A 10 -7.01 13.53 -13.04
CA ARG A 10 -6.39 12.20 -13.04
C ARG A 10 -7.24 11.25 -12.19
N PRO A 11 -7.53 10.03 -12.68
CA PRO A 11 -8.19 9.00 -11.90
C PRO A 11 -7.56 8.80 -10.52
N VAL A 12 -8.34 8.82 -9.45
CA VAL A 12 -7.82 8.52 -8.12
C VAL A 12 -7.56 7.02 -8.00
N ILE A 13 -6.35 6.63 -7.60
CA ILE A 13 -6.00 5.26 -7.23
C ILE A 13 -6.38 5.07 -5.75
N LEU A 14 -7.11 4.00 -5.46
CA LEU A 14 -7.50 3.58 -4.12
C LEU A 14 -6.69 2.35 -3.72
N ALA A 15 -6.32 2.27 -2.44
CA ALA A 15 -5.69 1.10 -1.84
C ALA A 15 -6.63 0.43 -0.83
N ASP A 16 -6.75 -0.88 -0.95
CA ASP A 16 -7.48 -1.75 -0.02
C ASP A 16 -6.50 -2.78 0.54
N TYR A 17 -6.43 -2.89 1.87
CA TYR A 17 -5.45 -3.69 2.59
C TYR A 17 -6.12 -4.91 3.22
N ASP A 18 -5.73 -6.09 2.79
CA ASP A 18 -6.18 -7.37 3.35
C ASP A 18 -5.09 -7.91 4.30
N VAL A 19 -5.25 -7.57 5.58
CA VAL A 19 -4.34 -7.94 6.67
C VAL A 19 -5.09 -8.80 7.69
N ASP A 20 -4.56 -9.98 7.96
CA ASP A 20 -5.13 -10.93 8.94
C ASP A 20 -4.82 -10.49 10.39
N VAL A 21 -5.54 -9.45 10.85
CA VAL A 21 -5.44 -8.91 12.20
C VAL A 21 -6.47 -9.51 13.14
N ASP A 22 -6.10 -9.73 14.41
CA ASP A 22 -7.03 -10.08 15.48
C ASP A 22 -7.88 -8.88 15.94
N LEU A 23 -8.81 -9.11 16.87
CA LEU A 23 -9.66 -8.06 17.47
C LEU A 23 -8.89 -6.97 18.23
N ARG A 24 -7.59 -7.14 18.44
CA ARG A 24 -6.69 -6.16 19.06
C ARG A 24 -5.81 -5.46 18.03
N ASN A 25 -6.13 -5.60 16.74
CA ASN A 25 -5.37 -5.09 15.61
C ASN A 25 -3.92 -5.63 15.58
N ARG A 26 -3.77 -6.95 15.80
CA ARG A 26 -2.46 -7.62 15.85
C ARG A 26 -2.34 -8.73 14.81
N VAL A 27 -1.14 -8.87 14.26
CA VAL A 27 -0.72 -10.02 13.46
C VAL A 27 0.29 -10.84 14.27
N LEU A 28 0.14 -12.16 14.30
CA LEU A 28 1.08 -13.07 14.94
C LEU A 28 2.22 -13.46 13.99
N ALA A 29 3.47 -13.16 14.38
CA ALA A 29 4.64 -13.63 13.65
C ALA A 29 4.85 -15.14 13.85
N ARG A 30 4.66 -15.94 12.79
CA ARG A 30 4.79 -17.41 12.85
C ARG A 30 6.22 -17.85 12.51
N GLY A 31 7.09 -17.84 13.52
CA GLY A 31 8.46 -18.33 13.40
C GLY A 31 9.33 -17.46 12.47
N PRO A 32 10.17 -18.05 11.60
CA PRO A 32 11.13 -17.28 10.79
C PRO A 32 10.51 -16.63 9.54
N ARG A 33 9.24 -16.92 9.23
CA ARG A 33 8.58 -16.40 8.02
C ARG A 33 8.26 -14.92 8.20
N PRO A 34 8.47 -14.09 7.16
CA PRO A 34 7.95 -12.72 7.15
C PRO A 34 6.43 -12.69 7.37
N VAL A 35 5.96 -11.65 8.04
CA VAL A 35 4.53 -11.32 8.02
C VAL A 35 4.21 -10.79 6.63
N GLY A 36 3.19 -11.37 5.98
CA GLY A 36 2.74 -10.96 4.66
C GLY A 36 1.27 -10.57 4.65
N PHE A 37 0.89 -9.69 3.73
CA PHE A 37 -0.49 -9.25 3.52
C PHE A 37 -0.71 -8.93 2.03
N ASP A 38 -1.96 -8.86 1.60
CA ASP A 38 -2.30 -8.46 0.23
C ASP A 38 -2.79 -7.00 0.23
N VAL A 39 -2.41 -6.24 -0.80
CA VAL A 39 -2.96 -4.91 -1.09
C VAL A 39 -3.55 -4.92 -2.49
N ARG A 40 -4.77 -4.40 -2.63
CA ARG A 40 -5.41 -4.18 -3.92
C ARG A 40 -5.34 -2.70 -4.26
N LEU A 41 -4.82 -2.40 -5.46
CA LEU A 41 -4.87 -1.05 -6.03
C LEU A 41 -5.83 -1.04 -7.20
N ALA A 42 -6.76 -0.09 -7.18
CA ALA A 42 -7.75 0.08 -8.23
C ALA A 42 -8.14 1.54 -8.36
N HIS A 43 -8.53 1.96 -9.56
CA HIS A 43 -9.13 3.28 -9.75
C HIS A 43 -10.52 3.34 -9.14
N ALA A 44 -10.91 4.54 -8.68
CA ALA A 44 -12.24 4.79 -8.14
C ALA A 44 -13.34 4.36 -9.15
N PRO A 45 -14.48 3.83 -8.67
CA PRO A 45 -15.57 3.42 -9.54
C PRO A 45 -15.98 4.54 -10.51
N GLY A 46 -16.12 4.21 -11.80
CA GLY A 46 -16.47 5.17 -12.85
C GLY A 46 -15.29 5.97 -13.43
N ALA A 47 -14.08 5.83 -12.89
CA ALA A 47 -12.88 6.40 -13.49
C ALA A 47 -12.35 5.54 -14.65
N ALA A 48 -11.65 6.18 -15.58
CA ALA A 48 -10.95 5.46 -16.64
C ALA A 48 -9.88 4.54 -16.03
N ALA A 49 -9.85 3.29 -16.47
CA ALA A 49 -8.86 2.32 -16.04
C ALA A 49 -7.52 2.54 -16.76
N SER A 50 -6.43 2.44 -16.02
CA SER A 50 -5.07 2.43 -16.54
C SER A 50 -4.24 1.37 -15.79
N PRO A 51 -3.26 0.73 -16.42
CA PRO A 51 -2.36 -0.19 -15.71
C PRO A 51 -1.58 0.53 -14.60
N ILE A 52 -1.52 -0.08 -13.41
CA ILE A 52 -0.58 0.33 -12.37
C ILE A 52 0.82 -0.11 -12.80
N SER A 53 1.75 0.84 -12.89
CA SER A 53 3.11 0.66 -13.43
C SER A 53 4.21 0.68 -12.38
N ASP A 54 3.98 1.32 -11.23
CA ASP A 54 4.94 1.37 -10.13
C ASP A 54 4.22 1.17 -8.80
N VAL A 55 4.82 0.34 -7.93
CA VAL A 55 4.34 0.08 -6.56
C VAL A 55 5.54 -0.12 -5.66
N THR A 56 5.68 0.75 -4.67
CA THR A 56 6.66 0.57 -3.60
C THR A 56 5.97 0.58 -2.25
N VAL A 57 6.42 -0.31 -1.37
CA VAL A 57 5.94 -0.39 0.00
C VAL A 57 7.14 -0.37 0.94
N GLU A 58 7.10 0.51 1.92
CA GLU A 58 8.07 0.57 3.00
C GLU A 58 7.36 0.36 4.34
N ALA A 59 8.09 -0.21 5.28
CA ALA A 59 7.61 -0.44 6.64
C ALA A 59 8.57 0.15 7.67
N SER A 60 7.99 0.63 8.76
CA SER A 60 8.69 1.15 9.92
C SER A 60 8.20 0.43 11.18
N TYR A 61 9.11 0.20 12.13
CA TYR A 61 8.83 -0.34 13.47
C TYR A 61 9.11 0.69 14.59
N ASP A 62 9.36 1.95 14.23
CA ASP A 62 9.72 3.05 15.13
C ASP A 62 8.87 4.30 14.90
N ASP A 63 7.61 4.10 14.51
CA ASP A 63 6.60 5.14 14.23
C ASP A 63 6.96 6.08 13.07
N GLY A 64 7.66 5.57 12.06
CA GLY A 64 8.00 6.30 10.85
C GLY A 64 9.29 7.12 10.91
N ARG A 65 10.14 6.90 11.92
CA ARG A 65 11.46 7.55 12.00
C ARG A 65 12.45 6.93 11.01
N THR A 66 12.41 5.60 10.85
CA THR A 66 13.19 4.87 9.85
C THR A 66 12.27 3.97 9.02
N TRP A 67 12.57 3.89 7.72
CA TRP A 67 11.78 3.13 6.74
C TRP A 67 12.65 2.06 6.10
N ARG A 68 12.08 0.87 5.92
CA ARG A 68 12.73 -0.28 5.28
C ARG A 68 11.84 -0.80 4.17
N ALA A 69 12.43 -1.07 3.01
CA ALA A 69 11.69 -1.67 1.90
C ALA A 69 11.03 -2.99 2.31
N ALA A 70 9.74 -3.11 2.02
CA ALA A 70 9.00 -4.36 2.03
C ALA A 70 8.99 -4.93 0.60
N ARG A 71 8.97 -6.26 0.48
CA ARG A 71 8.95 -6.90 -0.83
C ARG A 71 7.52 -6.96 -1.35
N ALA A 72 7.20 -6.15 -2.36
CA ALA A 72 5.91 -6.18 -3.04
C ALA A 72 6.01 -7.01 -4.34
N THR A 73 5.13 -8.00 -4.51
CA THR A 73 5.07 -8.86 -5.70
C THR A 73 3.70 -8.73 -6.35
N GLY A 74 3.67 -8.25 -7.59
CA GLY A 74 2.42 -8.09 -8.35
C GLY A 74 1.75 -9.43 -8.68
N ARG A 75 0.42 -9.43 -8.64
CA ARG A 75 -0.49 -10.54 -8.97
C ARG A 75 -1.59 -10.04 -9.92
N ALA A 76 -2.38 -10.96 -10.45
CA ALA A 76 -3.49 -10.63 -11.32
C ALA A 76 -4.58 -9.80 -10.59
N GLY A 77 -5.18 -8.86 -11.34
CA GLY A 77 -6.33 -8.07 -10.87
C GLY A 77 -5.97 -6.89 -9.97
N GLY A 78 -4.79 -6.27 -10.17
CA GLY A 78 -4.35 -5.13 -9.36
C GLY A 78 -4.12 -5.51 -7.90
N ARG A 79 -3.57 -6.71 -7.65
CA ARG A 79 -3.21 -7.17 -6.30
C ARG A 79 -1.70 -7.27 -6.19
N TRP A 80 -1.17 -6.93 -5.03
CA TRP A 80 0.22 -7.13 -4.67
C TRP A 80 0.29 -7.89 -3.35
N HIS A 81 1.15 -8.90 -3.30
CA HIS A 81 1.53 -9.52 -2.04
C HIS A 81 2.73 -8.81 -1.47
N VAL A 82 2.62 -8.35 -0.23
CA VAL A 82 3.66 -7.60 0.47
C VAL A 82 4.22 -8.46 1.60
N GLU A 83 5.52 -8.72 1.57
CA GLU A 83 6.26 -9.35 2.67
C GLU A 83 7.02 -8.27 3.46
N LEU A 84 6.69 -8.12 4.73
CA LEU A 84 7.32 -7.13 5.60
C LEU A 84 8.78 -7.49 5.93
N PRO A 85 9.65 -6.49 6.10
CA PRO A 85 10.94 -6.72 6.73
C PRO A 85 10.76 -7.30 8.14
N ARG A 86 11.68 -8.17 8.59
CA ARG A 86 11.59 -8.75 9.95
C ARG A 86 11.57 -7.67 11.02
N GLY A 87 10.61 -7.77 11.93
CA GLY A 87 10.42 -6.88 13.08
C GLY A 87 9.19 -7.28 13.89
N THR A 88 9.05 -6.66 15.06
CA THR A 88 7.91 -6.80 15.98
C THR A 88 7.57 -5.43 16.54
N GLY A 89 6.34 -5.22 17.01
CA GLY A 89 5.87 -3.91 17.46
C GLY A 89 4.87 -3.28 16.50
N HIS A 90 4.60 -1.99 16.67
CA HIS A 90 3.72 -1.26 15.75
C HIS A 90 4.37 -1.12 14.39
N VAL A 91 3.68 -1.59 13.36
CA VAL A 91 4.04 -1.39 11.96
C VAL A 91 3.43 -0.09 11.49
N SER A 92 4.24 0.79 10.92
CA SER A 92 3.79 1.89 10.07
C SER A 92 4.11 1.56 8.62
N LEU A 93 3.25 1.99 7.68
CA LEU A 93 3.41 1.75 6.25
C LEU A 93 3.57 3.05 5.48
N ARG A 94 4.38 3.00 4.43
CA ARG A 94 4.38 3.98 3.35
C ARG A 94 4.16 3.23 2.04
N LEU A 95 3.11 3.61 1.32
CA LEU A 95 2.78 3.07 0.00
C LEU A 95 2.92 4.19 -1.03
N HIS A 96 3.66 3.91 -2.10
CA HIS A 96 3.58 4.67 -3.34
C HIS A 96 3.02 3.77 -4.43
N ALA A 97 2.14 4.32 -5.25
CA ALA A 97 1.72 3.69 -6.50
C ALA A 97 1.57 4.72 -7.62
N ALA A 98 1.88 4.32 -8.85
CA ALA A 98 1.64 5.12 -10.04
C ALA A 98 1.05 4.27 -11.16
N ASP A 99 0.22 4.90 -12.00
CA ASP A 99 -0.32 4.29 -13.22
C ASP A 99 0.35 4.83 -14.49
N THR A 100 0.14 4.15 -15.62
CA THR A 100 0.70 4.57 -16.92
C THR A 100 0.07 5.85 -17.50
N ALA A 101 -1.02 6.34 -16.90
CA ALA A 101 -1.68 7.60 -17.27
C ALA A 101 -1.21 8.79 -16.41
N GLY A 102 -0.29 8.54 -15.45
CA GLY A 102 0.30 9.54 -14.59
C GLY A 102 -0.49 9.85 -13.31
N SER A 103 -1.48 9.06 -12.93
CA SER A 103 -2.10 9.15 -11.60
C SER A 103 -1.17 8.51 -10.56
N THR A 104 -1.12 9.10 -9.37
CA THR A 104 -0.29 8.61 -8.27
C THR A 104 -1.09 8.50 -6.98
N LEU A 105 -0.65 7.59 -6.10
CA LEU A 105 -1.09 7.47 -4.71
C LEU A 105 0.16 7.47 -3.84
N ASP A 106 0.22 8.41 -2.89
CA ASP A 106 1.19 8.42 -1.80
C ASP A 106 0.42 8.34 -0.49
N GLN A 107 0.60 7.25 0.25
CA GLN A 107 -0.07 7.04 1.52
C GLN A 107 0.94 6.70 2.61
N THR A 108 0.73 7.28 3.79
CA THR A 108 1.48 6.92 5.00
C THR A 108 0.48 6.62 6.11
N ILE A 109 0.59 5.44 6.71
CA ILE A 109 -0.24 5.00 7.83
C ILE A 109 0.69 4.73 9.01
N VAL A 110 0.59 5.58 10.04
CA VAL A 110 1.38 5.43 11.26
C VAL A 110 0.67 4.48 12.22
N ARG A 111 1.40 3.50 12.75
CA ARG A 111 0.88 2.44 13.63
C ARG A 111 -0.36 1.73 13.06
N ALA A 112 -0.28 1.31 11.79
CA ALA A 112 -1.33 0.61 11.07
C ALA A 112 -1.84 -0.63 11.81
N TRP A 113 -0.92 -1.45 12.32
CA TRP A 113 -1.21 -2.60 13.19
C TRP A 113 -0.02 -2.95 14.07
N TYR A 114 -0.17 -3.95 14.93
CA TYR A 114 0.91 -4.47 15.76
C TYR A 114 1.34 -5.87 15.33
N VAL A 115 2.64 -6.14 15.20
CA VAL A 115 3.19 -7.49 15.01
C VAL A 115 3.63 -8.04 16.36
N ALA A 116 2.91 -9.05 16.83
CA ALA A 116 3.23 -9.79 18.05
C ALA A 116 4.08 -11.03 17.73
N ARG A 117 4.82 -11.50 18.75
CA ARG A 117 5.47 -12.80 18.71
C ARG A 117 4.50 -13.90 19.12
#